data_AF-A0A920TWQ8-F1
#
_entry.id   AF-A0A920TWQ8-F1
#
_cell.length_a   1.000
_cell.length_b   1.000
_cell.length_c   1.000
_cell.angle_alpha   90.00
_cell.angle_beta   90.00
_cell.angle_gamma   90.00
#
_symmetry.space_group_name_H-M   'P 1'
#
loop_
_entity.id
_entity.type
_entity.pdbx_description
1 polymer ?
#
loop_
_entity_poly.entity_id
_entity_poly.type
_entity_poly.pdbx_seq_one_letter_code
_entity_poly.pdbx_strand_id
1 'polypeptide(L)' 'MFHEVRVLDSKNKLKKIISGQQLSRKYWKDFETSFNASSPNKKGKKKIKSN' A
#
# COMPACT_ATOMS: atom_id res chain seq x y z
N MET A 1 -10.79 18.12 7.59
CA MET A 1 -11.27 17.91 6.20
C MET A 1 -10.93 16.48 5.80
N PHE A 2 -11.92 15.63 5.51
CA PHE A 2 -11.66 14.25 5.09
C PHE A 2 -11.75 14.18 3.56
N HIS A 3 -10.73 13.64 2.90
CA HIS A 3 -10.72 13.47 1.44
C HIS A 3 -11.05 12.01 1.13
N GLU A 4 -11.91 11.79 0.14
CA GLU A 4 -12.29 10.46 -0.33
C GLU A 4 -11.94 10.33 -1.81
N VAL A 5 -11.36 9.18 -2.18
CA VAL A 5 -11.03 8.86 -3.57
C VAL A 5 -12.05 7.86 -4.08
N ARG A 6 -12.81 8.25 -5.10
CA ARG A 6 -13.78 7.37 -5.78
C ARG A 6 -13.11 6.72 -6.97
N VAL A 7 -13.08 5.40 -6.99
CA VAL A 7 -12.60 4.61 -8.14
C VAL A 7 -13.81 4.25 -8.98
N LEU A 8 -13.78 4.66 -10.24
CA LEU A 8 -14.81 4.33 -11.22
C LEU A 8 -14.36 3.14 -12.07
N ASP A 9 -15.33 2.43 -12.65
CA ASP A 9 -15.08 1.46 -13.72
C ASP A 9 -14.96 2.16 -15.08
N SER A 10 -14.71 1.39 -16.14
CA SER A 10 -14.61 1.91 -17.52
C SER A 10 -15.93 2.45 -18.08
N LYS A 11 -17.06 2.21 -17.39
CA LYS A 11 -18.39 2.71 -17.73
C LYS A 11 -18.79 3.87 -16.80
N ASN A 12 -17.83 4.49 -16.11
CA ASN A 12 -18.01 5.57 -15.14
C ASN A 12 -18.91 5.21 -13.93
N LYS A 13 -19.13 3.93 -13.64
CA LYS A 13 -19.87 3.51 -12.44
C LYS A 13 -18.95 3.42 -11.24
N LEU A 14 -19.48 3.75 -10.07
CA LEU A 14 -18.73 3.69 -8.82
C LEU A 14 -18.37 2.23 -8.49
N LYS A 15 -17.08 1.93 -8.53
CA LYS A 15 -16.54 0.60 -8.21
C LYS A 15 -16.12 0.50 -6.75
N LYS A 16 -15.51 1.56 -6.21
CA LYS A 16 -15.01 1.59 -4.83
C LYS A 16 -14.85 3.02 -4.32
N ILE A 17 -15.06 3.23 -3.03
CA ILE A 17 -14.64 4.44 -2.32
C ILE A 17 -13.47 4.07 -1.42
N ILE A 18 -12.39 4.85 -1.49
CA ILE A 18 -11.23 4.73 -0.59
C ILE A 18 -11.22 5.96 0.29
N SER A 19 -11.34 5.75 1.61
CA SER A 19 -11.27 6.86 2.56
C SER A 19 -9.84 7.38 2.69
N GLY A 20 -9.68 8.65 3.05
CA GLY A 20 -8.37 9.24 3.31
C GLY A 20 -7.55 8.46 4.35
N GLN A 21 -8.21 7.85 5.34
CA GLN A 21 -7.55 7.02 6.35
C GLN A 21 -6.99 5.71 5.78
N GLN A 22 -7.71 5.08 4.83
CA GLN A 22 -7.21 3.90 4.13
C GLN A 22 -6.05 4.25 3.20
N LEU A 23 -6.14 5.41 2.54
CA LEU A 23 -5.09 5.91 1.65
C LEU A 23 -3.80 6.20 2.43
N SER A 24 -3.90 6.89 3.57
CA SER A 24 -2.75 7.24 4.41
C SER A 24 -2.04 6.01 4.97
N ARG A 25 -2.80 5.02 5.46
CA ARG A 25 -2.23 3.74 5.93
C ARG A 25 -1.50 2.99 4.81
N LYS A 26 -2.06 2.97 3.59
CA LYS A 26 -1.42 2.33 2.44
C LYS A 26 -0.13 3.05 2.06
N TYR A 27 -0.18 4.37 1.93
CA TYR A 27 0.98 5.20 1.63
C TYR A 27 2.10 4.99 2.65
N TRP A 28 1.77 5.02 3.94
CA TRP A 28 2.76 4.84 5.01
C TRP A 28 3.43 3.46 4.94
N LYS A 29 2.65 2.40 4.66
CA LYS A 29 3.18 1.04 4.49
C LYS A 29 4.12 0.91 3.29
N ASP A 30 3.73 1.49 2.15
CA ASP A 30 4.54 1.47 0.92
C ASP A 30 5.85 2.28 1.11
N PHE A 31 5.75 3.41 1.83
CA PHE A 31 6.90 4.22 2.25
C PHE A 31 7.83 3.44 3.20
N GLU A 32 7.33 2.85 4.28
CA GLU A 32 8.13 2.05 5.22
C GLU A 32 8.84 0.89 4.51
N THR A 33 8.17 0.24 3.56
CA THR A 33 8.76 -0.86 2.80
C THR A 33 9.94 -0.37 1.96
N SER A 34 9.78 0.78 1.30
CA SER A 34 10.82 1.39 0.46
C SER A 34 11.98 1.97 1.28
N PHE A 35 11.68 2.63 2.40
CA PHE A 35 12.66 3.18 3.33
C PHE A 35 13.46 2.07 4.04
N ASN A 36 12.81 0.99 4.46
CA ASN A 36 13.49 -0.16 5.05
C ASN A 36 14.22 -1.02 4.01
N ALA A 37 13.97 -0.84 2.71
CA ALA A 37 14.72 -1.47 1.64
C ALA A 37 15.98 -0.67 1.26
N SER A 38 15.97 0.65 1.45
CA SER A 38 17.14 1.52 1.26
C SER A 38 18.08 1.59 2.47
N SER A 39 17.67 1.06 3.63
CA SER A 39 18.54 0.89 4.79
C SER A 39 19.66 -0.15 4.49
N PRO A 40 20.95 0.21 4.64
CA PRO A 40 22.07 -0.64 4.25
C PRO A 40 22.26 -1.89 5.15
N ASN A 41 21.43 -2.09 6.17
CA ASN A 41 21.53 -3.22 7.09
C ASN A 41 20.30 -4.13 7.04
N LYS A 42 20.26 -5.03 6.05
CA LYS A 42 19.46 -6.26 6.14
C LYS A 42 20.31 -7.47 5.75
N LYS A 43 21.11 -7.95 6.71
CA LYS A 43 21.64 -9.32 6.69
C LYS A 43 20.52 -10.31 7.04
N GLY A 44 20.30 -11.30 6.16
CA GLY A 44 19.63 -12.59 6.43
C GLY A 44 18.15 -12.65 6.00
N LYS A 45 17.81 -13.18 4.81
CA LYS A 45 17.49 -14.60 4.47
C LYS A 45 16.31 -15.17 5.28
N LYS A 46 15.31 -15.89 4.74
CA LYS A 46 15.06 -16.53 3.44
C LYS A 46 13.58 -16.97 3.43
N LYS A 47 12.93 -17.01 2.26
CA LYS A 47 11.68 -17.77 2.05
C LYS A 47 11.91 -19.24 2.44
N ILE A 48 11.08 -19.78 3.33
CA ILE A 48 10.91 -21.22 3.50
C ILE A 48 9.65 -21.60 2.71
N LYS A 49 9.82 -22.28 1.56
CA LYS A 49 8.79 -23.14 0.99
C LYS A 49 8.96 -24.49 1.68
N SER A 50 7.95 -25.00 2.38
CA SER A 50 7.91 -26.43 2.71
C SER A 50 7.26 -27.16 1.53
N ASN A 51 7.88 -28.28 1.18
CA ASN A 51 7.36 -29.26 0.25
C ASN A 51 6.40 -30.20 0.98
#